data_AF-A0A417QE64-F1
#
_entry.id   AF-A0A417QE64-F1
#
_cell.length_a   1.000
_cell.length_b   1.000
_cell.length_c   1.000
_cell.angle_alpha   90.00
_cell.angle_beta   90.00
_cell.angle_gamma   90.00
#
_symmetry.space_group_name_H-M   'P 1'
#
loop_
_entity.id
_entity.type
_entity.pdbx_description
1 polymer ?
#
loop_
_entity_poly.entity_id
_entity_poly.type
_entity_poly.pdbx_seq_one_letter_code
_entity_poly.pdbx_strand_id
1 'polypeptide(L)'
;MDHYQYNGQQTPPVNRNSYGNQIWYIWGPIVVKIVIGMIVSGVASAAIGAAYMIRHYGLSAQMTDYAQQIANIYQKDYVQILKAVTKEAARLSSYVEGVAAFVTIPVLLIMFHKDRIREKLTGFTPNKKAPLWKYSAVALLSATLCVGVNNLLIIGNITTVSEEYQTVMQGFYSAPLLIQGVSLGILVPICEELVFRGLVFQRLRMRSGFLSAALYSAVIFSLLHGNMVQMIYALFLGVVYAYMYEKYGSVKAPIFAHMVANLISVFATHYNWFEWMAKNPMRIGIITVLCGTIGSSMYVWMQRIDEKPDHPNKPEQTLHQENLTSQE
;
A
#
# COMPACT_ATOMS: atom_id res chain seq x y z
N MET A 1 25.50 2.09 12.33
CA MET A 1 24.78 3.37 12.43
C MET A 1 25.65 4.40 11.73
N ASP A 2 25.04 5.37 11.03
CA ASP A 2 25.66 6.38 10.15
C ASP A 2 26.12 5.94 8.76
N HIS A 3 25.21 5.89 7.78
CA HIS A 3 25.59 5.87 6.36
C HIS A 3 24.65 6.70 5.48
N TYR A 4 24.68 8.02 5.66
CA TYR A 4 24.44 8.97 4.58
C TYR A 4 25.57 10.00 4.67
N GLN A 5 26.61 9.87 3.85
CA GLN A 5 27.49 11.00 3.62
C GLN A 5 26.72 12.01 2.77
N TYR A 6 26.14 12.99 3.46
CA TYR A 6 25.75 14.25 2.85
C TYR A 6 27.07 14.84 2.31
N ASN A 7 27.23 14.89 0.99
CA ASN A 7 28.37 15.59 0.39
C ASN A 7 28.45 16.97 1.05
N GLY A 8 29.61 17.35 1.58
CA GLY A 8 29.87 18.59 2.30
C GLY A 8 29.72 19.88 1.46
N GLN A 9 28.84 19.87 0.46
CA GLN A 9 28.31 21.08 -0.16
C GLN A 9 27.18 21.59 0.74
N GLN A 10 27.28 22.87 1.10
CA GLN A 10 26.30 23.59 1.90
C GLN A 10 24.89 23.15 1.51
N THR A 11 24.10 22.74 2.51
CA THR A 11 22.67 22.49 2.34
C THR A 11 22.10 23.66 1.52
N PRO A 12 21.52 23.43 0.32
CA PRO A 12 20.81 24.49 -0.37
C PRO A 12 19.80 25.05 0.64
N PRO A 13 19.65 26.38 0.75
CA PRO A 13 18.86 26.98 1.81
C PRO A 13 17.50 26.29 1.80
N VAL A 14 17.17 25.63 2.92
CA VAL A 14 15.86 25.04 3.11
C VAL A 14 14.90 26.18 2.87
N ASN A 15 14.23 26.18 1.71
CA ASN A 15 13.19 27.15 1.46
C ASN A 15 12.20 26.92 2.58
N ARG A 16 12.16 27.84 3.56
CA ARG A 16 11.34 27.77 4.76
C ARG A 16 9.91 28.02 4.30
N ASN A 17 9.37 27.04 3.58
CA ASN A 17 7.96 26.90 3.36
C ASN A 17 7.32 26.96 4.74
N SER A 18 6.36 27.89 4.89
CA SER A 18 5.51 27.98 6.07
C SER A 18 5.10 26.59 6.54
N TYR A 19 4.99 26.38 7.85
CA TYR A 19 4.66 25.08 8.45
C TYR A 19 3.43 24.42 7.76
N GLY A 20 2.45 25.21 7.35
CA GLY A 20 1.30 24.75 6.56
C GLY A 20 1.70 24.14 5.20
N ASN A 21 2.60 24.76 4.45
CA ASN A 21 3.11 24.22 3.19
C ASN A 21 3.88 22.91 3.39
N GLN A 22 4.47 22.68 4.57
CA GLN A 22 5.17 21.43 4.89
C GLN A 22 4.22 20.30 5.25
N ILE A 23 3.15 20.59 6.01
CA ILE A 23 2.09 19.61 6.31
C ILE A 23 1.46 19.12 5.03
N TRP A 24 1.01 20.02 4.16
CA TRP A 24 0.39 19.65 2.88
C TRP A 24 1.35 18.94 1.94
N TYR A 25 2.65 19.22 2.06
CA TYR A 25 3.65 18.45 1.35
C TYR A 25 3.71 17.00 1.82
N ILE A 26 3.55 16.68 3.10
CA ILE A 26 3.55 15.26 3.54
C ILE A 26 2.17 14.62 3.34
N TRP A 27 1.10 15.31 3.74
CA TRP A 27 -0.26 14.77 3.79
C TRP A 27 -1.04 14.86 2.49
N GLY A 28 -0.65 15.74 1.56
CA GLY A 28 -1.35 15.94 0.30
C GLY A 28 -1.67 14.65 -0.49
N PRO A 29 -0.73 13.71 -0.68
CA PRO A 29 -0.99 12.45 -1.38
C PRO A 29 -2.04 11.58 -0.68
N ILE A 30 -2.04 11.56 0.65
CA ILE A 30 -3.00 10.81 1.47
C ILE A 30 -4.38 11.41 1.30
N VAL A 31 -4.49 12.75 1.42
CA VAL A 31 -5.75 13.47 1.24
C VAL A 31 -6.30 13.27 -0.17
N VAL A 32 -5.45 13.31 -1.20
CA VAL A 32 -5.84 13.01 -2.58
C VAL A 32 -6.44 11.61 -2.70
N LYS A 33 -5.77 10.57 -2.16
CA LYS A 33 -6.29 9.18 -2.16
C LYS A 33 -7.66 9.11 -1.48
N ILE A 34 -7.80 9.70 -0.28
CA ILE A 34 -9.03 9.65 0.51
C ILE A 34 -10.17 10.38 -0.21
N VAL A 35 -9.93 11.59 -0.69
CA VAL A 35 -10.95 12.41 -1.35
C VAL A 35 -11.44 11.75 -2.64
N ILE A 36 -10.53 11.26 -3.49
CA ILE A 36 -10.94 10.54 -4.71
C ILE A 36 -11.71 9.27 -4.35
N GLY A 37 -11.25 8.50 -3.36
CA GLY A 37 -11.97 7.31 -2.88
C GLY A 37 -13.39 7.63 -2.38
N MET A 38 -13.54 8.69 -1.58
CA MET A 38 -14.85 9.16 -1.09
C MET A 38 -15.77 9.59 -2.23
N ILE A 39 -15.25 10.32 -3.23
CA ILE A 39 -16.03 10.74 -4.40
C ILE A 39 -16.50 9.54 -5.20
N VAL A 40 -15.60 8.61 -5.54
CA VAL A 40 -15.94 7.42 -6.34
C VAL A 40 -16.94 6.53 -5.58
N SER A 41 -16.72 6.29 -4.29
CA SER A 41 -17.63 5.52 -3.44
C SER A 41 -19.00 6.19 -3.27
N GLY A 42 -19.02 7.52 -3.09
CA GLY A 42 -20.26 8.30 -3.00
C GLY A 42 -21.08 8.27 -4.29
N VAL A 43 -20.44 8.45 -5.44
CA VAL A 43 -21.08 8.33 -6.76
C VAL A 43 -21.63 6.92 -6.99
N ALA A 44 -20.86 5.88 -6.66
CA ALA A 44 -21.31 4.50 -6.77
C ALA A 44 -22.53 4.23 -5.86
N SER A 45 -22.48 4.66 -4.60
CA SER A 45 -23.57 4.49 -3.64
C SER A 45 -24.84 5.22 -4.07
N ALA A 46 -24.72 6.44 -4.60
CA ALA A 46 -25.84 7.21 -5.15
C ALA A 46 -26.46 6.52 -6.37
N ALA A 47 -25.64 5.99 -7.29
CA ALA A 47 -26.11 5.26 -8.45
C ALA A 47 -26.83 3.96 -8.07
N ILE A 48 -26.29 3.20 -7.11
CA ILE A 48 -26.92 2.00 -6.54
C ILE A 48 -28.28 2.35 -5.91
N GLY A 49 -28.32 3.40 -5.09
CA GLY A 49 -29.55 3.89 -4.45
C GLY A 49 -30.61 4.27 -5.49
N ALA A 50 -30.25 5.08 -6.49
CA ALA A 50 -31.16 5.46 -7.56
C ALA A 50 -31.69 4.23 -8.33
N ALA A 51 -30.81 3.28 -8.69
CA ALA A 51 -31.20 2.06 -9.39
C ALA A 51 -32.13 1.18 -8.56
N TYR A 52 -31.90 1.06 -7.25
CA TYR A 52 -32.78 0.33 -6.33
C TYR A 52 -34.16 0.98 -6.28
N MET A 53 -34.22 2.31 -6.16
CA MET A 53 -35.47 3.07 -6.10
C MET A 53 -36.30 2.91 -7.38
N ILE A 54 -35.66 3.02 -8.55
CA ILE A 54 -36.33 2.85 -9.85
C ILE A 54 -36.89 1.43 -9.99
N ARG A 55 -36.10 0.40 -9.64
CA ARG A 55 -36.49 -1.01 -9.83
C ARG A 55 -37.55 -1.49 -8.83
N HIS A 56 -37.46 -1.05 -7.58
CA HIS A 56 -38.32 -1.57 -6.50
C HIS A 56 -39.60 -0.75 -6.31
N TYR A 57 -39.54 0.56 -6.56
CA TYR A 57 -40.68 1.47 -6.36
C TYR A 57 -41.24 2.05 -7.67
N GLY A 58 -40.66 1.70 -8.82
CA GLY A 58 -41.14 2.19 -10.13
C GLY A 58 -40.94 3.70 -10.33
N LEU A 59 -40.07 4.33 -9.53
CA LEU A 59 -39.79 5.76 -9.62
C LEU A 59 -39.25 6.13 -11.00
N SER A 60 -39.82 7.17 -11.60
CA SER A 60 -39.35 7.74 -12.86
C SER A 60 -39.14 9.25 -12.71
N ALA A 61 -38.02 9.76 -13.22
CA ALA A 61 -37.72 11.20 -13.21
C ALA A 61 -38.73 12.05 -13.99
N GLN A 62 -39.63 11.42 -14.75
CA GLN A 62 -40.70 12.06 -15.51
C GLN A 62 -41.98 12.26 -14.67
N MET A 63 -42.05 11.71 -13.45
CA MET A 63 -43.20 11.85 -12.57
C MET A 63 -43.29 13.29 -12.03
N THR A 64 -44.49 13.88 -12.06
CA THR A 64 -44.74 15.25 -11.60
C THR A 64 -44.60 15.43 -10.08
N ASP A 65 -44.74 14.35 -9.31
CA ASP A 65 -44.66 14.31 -7.84
C ASP A 65 -43.41 13.55 -7.35
N TYR A 66 -42.41 13.37 -8.20
CA TYR A 66 -41.19 12.58 -7.94
C TYR A 66 -40.55 12.87 -6.58
N ALA A 67 -40.36 14.14 -6.24
CA ALA A 67 -39.75 14.55 -4.97
C ALA A 67 -40.59 14.14 -3.74
N GLN A 68 -41.92 14.25 -3.84
CA GLN A 68 -42.82 13.87 -2.76
C GLN A 68 -42.85 12.34 -2.57
N GLN A 69 -42.87 11.58 -3.67
CA GLN A 69 -42.83 10.13 -3.60
C GLN A 69 -41.53 9.62 -2.96
N ILE A 70 -40.38 10.21 -3.32
CA ILE A 70 -39.09 9.87 -2.70
C ILE A 70 -39.14 10.11 -1.19
N ALA A 71 -39.64 11.27 -0.76
CA ALA A 71 -39.74 11.60 0.67
C ALA A 71 -40.61 10.58 1.41
N ASN A 72 -41.77 10.22 0.85
CA ASN A 72 -42.68 9.22 1.43
C ASN A 72 -42.04 7.83 1.53
N ILE A 73 -41.32 7.41 0.48
CA ILE A 73 -40.65 6.10 0.45
C ILE A 73 -39.52 6.06 1.48
N TYR A 74 -38.69 7.11 1.57
CA TYR A 74 -37.65 7.17 2.60
C TYR A 74 -38.27 7.18 4.00
N GLN A 75 -39.38 7.88 4.23
CA GLN A 75 -40.02 7.87 5.54
C GLN A 75 -40.52 6.48 5.95
N LYS A 76 -41.01 5.68 4.99
CA LYS A 76 -41.59 4.36 5.24
C LYS A 76 -40.56 3.24 5.30
N ASP A 77 -39.63 3.22 4.35
CA ASP A 77 -38.76 2.07 4.06
C ASP A 77 -37.26 2.37 4.18
N TYR A 78 -36.87 3.46 4.87
CA TYR A 78 -35.47 3.91 5.04
C TYR A 78 -34.49 2.76 5.32
N VAL A 79 -34.80 1.94 6.32
CA VAL A 79 -33.91 0.87 6.79
C VAL A 79 -33.74 -0.22 5.74
N GLN A 80 -34.80 -0.55 4.99
CA GLN A 80 -34.73 -1.55 3.93
C GLN A 80 -33.90 -1.05 2.75
N ILE A 81 -34.11 0.21 2.35
CA ILE A 81 -33.32 0.86 1.30
C ILE A 81 -31.84 0.90 1.71
N LEU A 82 -31.54 1.32 2.94
CA LEU A 82 -30.18 1.38 3.45
C LEU A 82 -29.51 -0.01 3.40
N LYS A 83 -30.20 -1.07 3.87
CA LYS A 83 -29.69 -2.45 3.81
C LYS A 83 -29.44 -2.94 2.38
N ALA A 84 -30.33 -2.61 1.45
CA ALA A 84 -30.18 -3.01 0.06
C ALA A 84 -28.99 -2.29 -0.60
N VAL A 85 -28.86 -0.98 -0.36
CA VAL A 85 -27.76 -0.16 -0.88
C VAL A 85 -26.42 -0.61 -0.31
N THR A 86 -26.33 -0.84 1.01
CA THR A 86 -25.07 -1.28 1.63
C THR A 86 -24.65 -2.66 1.17
N LYS A 87 -25.60 -3.60 1.03
CA LYS A 87 -25.32 -4.94 0.50
C LYS A 87 -24.79 -4.90 -0.94
N GLU A 88 -25.42 -4.11 -1.79
CA GLU A 88 -25.01 -3.98 -3.18
C GLU A 88 -23.68 -3.19 -3.31
N ALA A 89 -23.46 -2.19 -2.46
CA ALA A 89 -22.20 -1.46 -2.38
C ALA A 89 -21.05 -2.39 -1.94
N ALA A 90 -21.28 -3.29 -0.98
CA ALA A 90 -20.31 -4.30 -0.59
C ALA A 90 -19.97 -5.24 -1.77
N ARG A 91 -20.97 -5.64 -2.57
CA ARG A 91 -20.76 -6.46 -3.78
C ARG A 91 -19.89 -5.76 -4.84
N LEU A 92 -20.03 -4.44 -4.94
CA LEU A 92 -19.29 -3.64 -5.91
C LEU A 92 -17.99 -3.05 -5.35
N SER A 93 -17.63 -3.34 -4.09
CA SER A 93 -16.48 -2.76 -3.40
C SER A 93 -15.17 -2.89 -4.20
N SER A 94 -14.86 -4.08 -4.74
CA SER A 94 -13.65 -4.28 -5.56
C SER A 94 -13.63 -3.49 -6.87
N TYR A 95 -14.80 -3.19 -7.43
CA TYR A 95 -14.89 -2.31 -8.59
C TYR A 95 -14.63 -0.86 -8.18
N VAL A 96 -15.24 -0.42 -7.08
CA VAL A 96 -15.08 0.92 -6.52
C VAL A 96 -13.61 1.19 -6.17
N GLU A 97 -12.95 0.28 -5.47
CA GLU A 97 -11.51 0.37 -5.13
C GLU A 97 -10.63 0.40 -6.39
N GLY A 98 -10.92 -0.45 -7.38
CA GLY A 98 -10.18 -0.46 -8.65
C GLY A 98 -10.31 0.85 -9.42
N VAL A 99 -11.53 1.39 -9.54
CA VAL A 99 -11.79 2.67 -10.20
C VAL A 99 -11.14 3.82 -9.44
N ALA A 100 -11.27 3.84 -8.11
CA ALA A 100 -10.64 4.86 -7.27
C ALA A 100 -9.11 4.86 -7.43
N ALA A 101 -8.48 3.68 -7.40
CA ALA A 101 -7.05 3.53 -7.63
C ALA A 101 -6.66 3.98 -9.05
N PHE A 102 -7.40 3.55 -10.08
CA PHE A 102 -7.16 3.91 -11.48
C PHE A 102 -7.18 5.43 -11.70
N VAL A 103 -8.16 6.13 -11.12
CA VAL A 103 -8.28 7.60 -11.21
C VAL A 103 -7.20 8.31 -10.38
N THR A 104 -6.81 7.73 -9.24
CA THR A 104 -5.82 8.34 -8.34
C THR A 104 -4.39 8.23 -8.88
N ILE A 105 -4.03 7.13 -9.54
CA ILE A 105 -2.65 6.86 -10.00
C ILE A 105 -2.08 7.99 -10.87
N PRO A 106 -2.75 8.51 -11.92
CA PRO A 106 -2.23 9.62 -12.72
C PRO A 106 -1.87 10.86 -11.90
N VAL A 107 -2.72 11.22 -10.92
CA VAL A 107 -2.48 12.37 -10.04
C VAL A 107 -1.24 12.13 -9.19
N LEU A 108 -1.11 10.94 -8.62
CA LEU A 108 0.07 10.56 -7.82
C LEU A 108 1.35 10.51 -8.65
N LEU A 109 1.29 10.03 -9.89
CA LEU A 109 2.44 10.01 -10.79
C LEU A 109 2.94 11.42 -11.11
N ILE A 110 2.02 12.39 -11.30
CA ILE A 110 2.39 13.80 -11.47
C ILE A 110 3.08 14.34 -10.22
N MET A 111 2.53 14.05 -9.02
CA MET A 111 3.15 14.46 -7.75
C MET A 111 4.53 13.82 -7.56
N PHE A 112 4.65 12.53 -7.85
CA PHE A 112 5.89 11.77 -7.75
C PHE A 112 6.95 12.29 -8.72
N HIS A 113 6.57 12.60 -9.96
CA HIS A 113 7.46 13.18 -10.94
C HIS A 113 8.01 14.54 -10.49
N LYS A 114 7.13 15.41 -9.94
CA LYS A 114 7.54 16.71 -9.37
C LYS A 114 8.55 16.55 -8.24
N ASP A 115 8.36 15.55 -7.37
CA ASP A 115 9.31 15.26 -6.29
C ASP A 115 10.65 14.76 -6.82
N ARG A 116 10.67 13.89 -7.84
CA ARG A 116 11.92 13.42 -8.45
C ARG A 116 12.73 14.54 -9.10
N ILE A 117 12.06 15.55 -9.66
CA ILE A 117 12.74 16.75 -10.15
C ILE A 117 13.36 17.52 -8.98
N ARG A 118 12.60 17.74 -7.89
CA ARG A 118 13.09 18.46 -6.71
C ARG A 118 14.29 17.78 -6.06
N GLU A 119 14.27 16.45 -5.95
CA GLU A 119 15.38 15.68 -5.40
C GLU A 119 16.69 15.92 -6.18
N LYS A 120 16.63 15.86 -7.51
CA LYS A 120 17.78 16.16 -8.38
C LYS A 120 18.31 17.58 -8.18
N LEU A 121 17.42 18.55 -8.04
CA LEU A 121 17.80 19.95 -7.81
C LEU A 121 18.47 20.15 -6.44
N THR A 122 18.10 19.35 -5.44
CA THR A 122 18.70 19.40 -4.09
C THR A 122 19.99 18.59 -3.95
N GLY A 123 20.51 18.00 -5.04
CA GLY A 123 21.70 17.16 -5.01
C GLY A 123 21.50 15.79 -4.34
N PHE A 124 20.25 15.38 -4.11
CA PHE A 124 19.96 14.06 -3.55
C PHE A 124 20.23 12.97 -4.60
N THR A 125 21.21 12.12 -4.33
CA THR A 125 21.52 10.95 -5.16
C THR A 125 20.80 9.72 -4.59
N PRO A 126 19.73 9.23 -5.24
CA PRO A 126 19.09 7.99 -4.80
C PRO A 126 20.04 6.80 -4.97
N ASN A 127 19.78 5.74 -4.19
CA ASN A 127 20.46 4.45 -4.32
C ASN A 127 20.33 3.91 -5.76
N LYS A 128 21.30 3.10 -6.17
CA LYS A 128 21.30 2.48 -7.51
C LYS A 128 20.07 1.59 -7.68
N LYS A 129 19.57 1.51 -8.91
CA LYS A 129 18.43 0.65 -9.23
C LYS A 129 18.92 -0.79 -9.37
N ALA A 130 18.33 -1.66 -8.56
CA ALA A 130 18.70 -3.06 -8.58
C ALA A 130 18.42 -3.74 -9.93
N PRO A 131 19.33 -4.63 -10.40
CA PRO A 131 19.11 -5.43 -11.58
C PRO A 131 17.91 -6.37 -11.41
N LEU A 132 17.22 -6.66 -12.52
CA LEU A 132 15.93 -7.36 -12.55
C LEU A 132 15.94 -8.73 -11.86
N TRP A 133 17.07 -9.46 -11.90
CA TRP A 133 17.17 -10.78 -11.28
C TRP A 133 17.04 -10.73 -9.74
N LYS A 134 17.34 -9.59 -9.10
CA LYS A 134 17.18 -9.41 -7.64
C LYS A 134 15.70 -9.30 -7.22
N TYR A 135 14.78 -9.07 -8.15
CA TYR A 135 13.34 -9.06 -7.87
C TYR A 135 12.80 -10.48 -7.56
N SER A 136 13.53 -11.54 -7.87
CA SER A 136 13.17 -12.92 -7.48
C SER A 136 13.10 -13.08 -5.95
N ALA A 137 14.06 -12.53 -5.21
CA ALA A 137 14.02 -12.56 -3.75
C ALA A 137 12.93 -11.66 -3.18
N VAL A 138 12.62 -10.54 -3.85
CA VAL A 138 11.47 -9.69 -3.49
C VAL A 138 10.17 -10.50 -3.62
N ALA A 139 9.97 -11.19 -4.75
CA ALA A 139 8.78 -12.02 -4.96
C ALA A 139 8.67 -13.12 -3.90
N LEU A 140 9.75 -13.87 -3.65
CA LEU A 140 9.73 -14.98 -2.70
C LEU A 140 9.54 -14.52 -1.25
N LEU A 141 10.19 -13.41 -0.86
CA LEU A 141 9.98 -12.79 0.44
C LEU A 141 8.52 -12.33 0.58
N SER A 142 7.97 -11.63 -0.41
CA SER A 142 6.57 -11.20 -0.38
C SER A 142 5.57 -12.35 -0.33
N ALA A 143 5.82 -13.42 -1.08
CA ALA A 143 4.97 -14.62 -1.08
C ALA A 143 4.94 -15.28 0.31
N THR A 144 6.12 -15.47 0.90
CA THR A 144 6.26 -16.10 2.21
C THR A 144 5.74 -15.23 3.34
N LEU A 145 5.92 -13.90 3.27
CA LEU A 145 5.29 -12.97 4.21
C LEU A 145 3.77 -12.97 4.06
N CYS A 146 3.24 -13.02 2.83
CA CYS A 146 1.80 -13.09 2.61
C CYS A 146 1.18 -14.32 3.25
N VAL A 147 1.71 -15.51 2.96
CA VAL A 147 1.18 -16.77 3.49
C VAL A 147 1.46 -16.89 4.99
N GLY A 148 2.70 -16.64 5.41
CA GLY A 148 3.14 -16.80 6.80
C GLY A 148 2.40 -15.88 7.77
N VAL A 149 2.27 -14.59 7.45
CA VAL A 149 1.58 -13.64 8.34
C VAL A 149 0.08 -13.93 8.39
N ASN A 150 -0.57 -14.26 7.26
CA ASN A 150 -1.98 -14.66 7.29
C ASN A 150 -2.20 -15.92 8.14
N ASN A 151 -1.31 -16.92 8.04
CA ASN A 151 -1.40 -18.09 8.90
C ASN A 151 -1.23 -17.75 10.39
N LEU A 152 -0.32 -16.84 10.75
CA LEU A 152 -0.15 -16.39 12.14
C LEU A 152 -1.42 -15.68 12.66
N LEU A 153 -2.08 -14.87 11.82
CA LEU A 153 -3.34 -14.21 12.18
C LEU A 153 -4.48 -15.22 12.40
N ILE A 154 -4.55 -16.26 11.57
CA ILE A 154 -5.52 -17.36 11.69
C ILE A 154 -5.25 -18.18 12.95
N ILE A 155 -4.01 -18.60 13.18
CA ILE A 155 -3.59 -19.36 14.38
C ILE A 155 -3.87 -18.53 15.64
N GLY A 156 -3.61 -17.23 15.60
CA GLY A 156 -3.89 -16.29 16.70
C GLY A 156 -5.37 -15.98 16.90
N ASN A 157 -6.28 -16.56 16.09
CA ASN A 157 -7.72 -16.34 16.14
C ASN A 157 -8.14 -14.86 15.99
N ILE A 158 -7.29 -14.01 15.40
CA ILE A 158 -7.52 -12.56 15.26
C ILE A 158 -8.53 -12.30 14.13
N THR A 159 -8.54 -13.16 13.11
CA THR A 159 -9.43 -13.04 11.94
C THR A 159 -10.88 -13.34 12.24
N THR A 160 -11.18 -14.20 13.22
CA THR A 160 -12.55 -14.65 13.55
C THR A 160 -13.23 -13.73 14.56
N VAL A 161 -12.46 -12.97 15.35
CA VAL A 161 -12.97 -12.08 16.40
C VAL A 161 -13.43 -10.73 15.85
N SER A 162 -13.02 -10.33 14.63
CA SER A 162 -13.43 -9.06 14.02
C SER A 162 -14.53 -9.27 12.98
N GLU A 163 -15.76 -8.93 13.34
CA GLU A 163 -16.92 -8.92 12.41
C GLU A 163 -16.71 -7.92 11.27
N GLU A 164 -16.06 -6.79 11.55
CA GLU A 164 -15.74 -5.76 10.57
C GLU A 164 -14.82 -6.30 9.49
N TYR A 165 -13.77 -7.05 9.89
CA TYR A 165 -12.87 -7.70 8.94
C TYR A 165 -13.63 -8.68 8.03
N GLN A 166 -14.47 -9.55 8.60
CA GLN A 166 -15.25 -10.51 7.81
C GLN A 166 -16.17 -9.83 6.80
N THR A 167 -16.84 -8.75 7.23
CA THR A 167 -17.73 -7.97 6.36
C THR A 167 -16.97 -7.32 5.20
N VAL A 168 -15.81 -6.70 5.48
CA VAL A 168 -14.98 -6.06 4.45
C VAL A 168 -14.40 -7.11 3.48
N MET A 169 -13.90 -8.24 3.99
CA MET A 169 -13.37 -9.31 3.14
C MET A 169 -14.45 -9.94 2.27
N GLN A 170 -15.66 -10.16 2.80
CA GLN A 170 -16.78 -10.65 2.01
C GLN A 170 -17.11 -9.71 0.84
N GLY A 171 -17.06 -8.39 1.06
CA GLY A 171 -17.20 -7.41 0.00
C GLY A 171 -16.10 -7.54 -1.05
N PHE A 172 -14.84 -7.47 -0.64
CA PHE A 172 -13.69 -7.49 -1.54
C PHE A 172 -13.61 -8.77 -2.39
N TYR A 173 -13.94 -9.93 -1.83
CA TYR A 173 -13.85 -11.21 -2.52
C TYR A 173 -15.17 -11.65 -3.21
N SER A 174 -16.16 -10.76 -3.31
CA SER A 174 -17.44 -11.05 -3.98
C SER A 174 -17.44 -10.85 -5.50
N ALA A 175 -16.50 -10.07 -6.04
CA ALA A 175 -16.38 -9.80 -7.48
C ALA A 175 -15.81 -11.02 -8.25
N PRO A 176 -15.91 -11.09 -9.58
CA PRO A 176 -15.20 -12.11 -10.37
C PRO A 176 -13.68 -12.05 -10.16
N LEU A 177 -13.01 -13.20 -10.20
CA LEU A 177 -11.56 -13.33 -9.92
C LEU A 177 -10.70 -12.34 -10.72
N LEU A 178 -11.02 -12.11 -12.00
CA LEU A 178 -10.30 -11.16 -12.84
C LEU A 178 -10.35 -9.73 -12.26
N ILE A 179 -11.52 -9.30 -11.79
CA ILE A 179 -11.72 -7.97 -11.21
C ILE A 179 -10.98 -7.88 -9.87
N GLN A 180 -11.04 -8.91 -9.04
CA GLN A 180 -10.27 -8.95 -7.79
C GLN A 180 -8.76 -8.84 -8.08
N GLY A 181 -8.25 -9.61 -9.05
CA GLY A 181 -6.84 -9.60 -9.43
C GLY A 181 -6.38 -8.25 -9.96
N VAL A 182 -7.15 -7.63 -10.86
CA VAL A 182 -6.81 -6.32 -11.43
C VAL A 182 -6.94 -5.20 -10.39
N SER A 183 -8.06 -5.14 -9.67
CA SER A 183 -8.30 -4.07 -8.69
C SER A 183 -7.44 -4.23 -7.45
N LEU A 184 -7.63 -5.31 -6.69
CA LEU A 184 -7.01 -5.52 -5.39
C LEU A 184 -5.57 -6.04 -5.49
N GLY A 185 -5.27 -6.80 -6.53
CA GLY A 185 -3.95 -7.39 -6.77
C GLY A 185 -2.96 -6.47 -7.48
N ILE A 186 -3.43 -5.48 -8.26
CA ILE A 186 -2.56 -4.66 -9.12
C ILE A 186 -2.77 -3.17 -8.86
N LEU A 187 -3.96 -2.63 -9.14
CA LEU A 187 -4.21 -1.18 -9.12
C LEU A 187 -4.09 -0.59 -7.71
N VAL A 188 -4.72 -1.22 -6.72
CA VAL A 188 -4.67 -0.77 -5.32
C VAL A 188 -3.22 -0.80 -4.80
N PRO A 189 -2.44 -1.90 -4.89
CA PRO A 189 -1.04 -1.92 -4.50
C PRO A 189 -0.17 -0.84 -5.16
N ILE A 190 -0.34 -0.61 -6.46
CA ILE A 190 0.39 0.46 -7.17
C ILE A 190 0.04 1.83 -6.58
N CYS A 191 -1.26 2.11 -6.41
CA CYS A 191 -1.73 3.37 -5.86
C CYS A 191 -1.19 3.58 -4.44
N GLU A 192 -1.25 2.57 -3.58
CA GLU A 192 -0.81 2.67 -2.19
C GLU A 192 0.69 2.86 -2.08
N GLU A 193 1.51 2.09 -2.79
CA GLU A 193 2.95 2.25 -2.72
C GLU A 193 3.43 3.58 -3.33
N LEU A 194 2.72 4.14 -4.30
CA LEU A 194 2.96 5.52 -4.77
C LEU A 194 2.70 6.55 -3.66
N VAL A 195 1.59 6.43 -2.93
CA VAL A 195 1.29 7.32 -1.78
C VAL A 195 2.31 7.14 -0.67
N PHE A 196 2.47 5.92 -0.16
CA PHE A 196 3.19 5.70 1.09
C PHE A 196 4.69 5.63 0.88
N ARG A 197 5.20 4.95 -0.17
CA ARG A 197 6.65 4.75 -0.35
C ARG A 197 7.22 5.79 -1.29
N GLY A 198 6.53 6.04 -2.40
CA GLY A 198 6.94 7.01 -3.40
C GLY A 198 6.92 8.46 -2.91
N LEU A 199 5.93 8.82 -2.08
CA LEU A 199 5.71 10.20 -1.63
C LEU A 199 5.93 10.35 -0.11
N VAL A 200 5.08 9.77 0.74
CA VAL A 200 5.10 10.03 2.20
C VAL A 200 6.44 9.62 2.84
N PHE A 201 6.83 8.35 2.72
CA PHE A 201 8.09 7.82 3.25
C PHE A 201 9.27 8.60 2.70
N GLN A 202 9.37 8.79 1.38
CA GLN A 202 10.48 9.49 0.76
C GLN A 202 10.59 10.95 1.26
N ARG A 203 9.47 11.66 1.37
CA ARG A 203 9.43 13.04 1.88
C ARG A 203 9.89 13.14 3.32
N LEU A 204 9.50 12.18 4.17
CA LEU A 204 9.97 12.06 5.55
C LEU A 204 11.45 11.71 5.60
N ARG A 205 11.87 10.75 4.78
CA ARG A 205 13.23 10.20 4.72
C ARG A 205 14.27 11.26 4.35
N MET A 206 13.91 12.24 3.54
CA MET A 206 14.76 13.41 3.25
C MET A 206 15.03 14.31 4.47
N ARG A 207 14.25 14.18 5.55
CA ARG A 207 14.30 15.06 6.73
C ARG A 207 14.53 14.29 8.04
N SER A 208 14.48 12.97 8.01
CA SER A 208 14.60 12.11 9.19
C SER A 208 15.36 10.84 8.88
N GLY A 209 15.78 10.12 9.92
CA GLY A 209 16.35 8.78 9.78
C GLY A 209 15.36 7.78 9.17
N PHE A 210 15.90 6.66 8.70
CA PHE A 210 15.11 5.56 8.12
C PHE A 210 14.01 5.07 9.06
N LEU A 211 14.35 4.77 10.32
CA LEU A 211 13.41 4.13 11.25
C LEU A 211 12.19 5.01 11.54
N SER A 212 12.39 6.31 11.76
CA SER A 212 11.27 7.23 12.00
C SER A 212 10.39 7.42 10.76
N ALA A 213 11.00 7.55 9.58
CA ALA A 213 10.25 7.65 8.32
C ALA A 213 9.45 6.37 8.02
N ALA A 214 10.08 5.20 8.22
CA ALA A 214 9.46 3.89 7.99
C ALA A 214 8.29 3.65 8.94
N LEU A 215 8.48 3.85 10.23
CA LEU A 215 7.42 3.66 11.23
C LEU A 215 6.26 4.63 11.03
N TYR A 216 6.54 5.93 10.82
CA TYR A 216 5.48 6.90 10.60
C TYR A 216 4.66 6.59 9.35
N SER A 217 5.34 6.28 8.24
CA SER A 217 4.64 5.90 7.00
C SER A 217 3.85 4.59 7.16
N ALA A 218 4.37 3.60 7.89
CA ALA A 218 3.71 2.32 8.10
C ALA A 218 2.50 2.43 9.03
N VAL A 219 2.57 3.26 10.07
CA VAL A 219 1.45 3.53 10.99
C VAL A 219 0.30 4.24 10.27
N ILE A 220 0.59 5.25 9.44
CA ILE A 220 -0.49 5.90 8.67
C ILE A 220 -1.09 4.92 7.66
N PHE A 221 -0.24 4.14 6.98
CA PHE A 221 -0.69 3.11 6.04
C PHE A 221 -1.62 2.10 6.73
N SER A 222 -1.26 1.61 7.92
CA SER A 222 -2.08 0.65 8.64
C SER A 222 -3.41 1.23 9.11
N LEU A 223 -3.42 2.43 9.70
CA LEU A 223 -4.63 3.08 10.21
C LEU A 223 -5.71 3.28 9.13
N LEU A 224 -5.30 3.48 7.88
CA LEU A 224 -6.22 3.70 6.76
C LEU A 224 -6.93 2.43 6.26
N HIS A 225 -6.63 1.24 6.81
CA HIS A 225 -7.34 0.00 6.47
C HIS A 225 -8.65 -0.19 7.25
N GLY A 226 -8.86 0.55 8.33
CA GLY A 226 -10.17 0.63 9.01
C GLY A 226 -10.61 -0.61 9.79
N ASN A 227 -9.80 -1.66 9.89
CA ASN A 227 -10.06 -2.81 10.77
C ASN A 227 -8.77 -3.35 11.40
N MET A 228 -8.90 -3.95 12.59
CA MET A 228 -7.76 -4.37 13.41
C MET A 228 -6.86 -5.40 12.71
N VAL A 229 -7.45 -6.38 12.03
CA VAL A 229 -6.73 -7.47 11.37
C VAL A 229 -5.80 -6.91 10.30
N GLN A 230 -6.33 -6.08 9.41
CA GLN A 230 -5.55 -5.45 8.35
C GLN A 230 -4.58 -4.40 8.91
N MET A 231 -4.91 -3.70 10.00
CA MET A 231 -3.98 -2.77 10.64
C MET A 231 -2.70 -3.47 11.10
N ILE A 232 -2.81 -4.62 11.77
CA ILE A 232 -1.64 -5.39 12.22
C ILE A 232 -0.81 -5.86 11.02
N TYR A 233 -1.48 -6.42 10.02
CA TYR A 233 -0.84 -6.91 8.80
C TYR A 233 -0.12 -5.80 8.02
N ALA A 234 -0.80 -4.69 7.78
CA ALA A 234 -0.32 -3.53 7.03
C ALA A 234 0.80 -2.78 7.75
N LEU A 235 0.79 -2.74 9.10
CA LEU A 235 1.88 -2.13 9.87
C LEU A 235 3.18 -2.91 9.65
N PHE A 236 3.13 -4.23 9.79
CA PHE A 236 4.28 -5.10 9.63
C PHE A 236 4.84 -5.05 8.20
N LEU A 237 3.99 -5.32 7.19
CA LEU A 237 4.41 -5.22 5.79
C LEU A 237 4.84 -3.81 5.41
N GLY A 238 4.22 -2.80 6.02
CA GLY A 238 4.52 -1.43 5.71
C GLY A 238 5.95 -1.03 6.05
N VAL A 239 6.51 -1.59 7.13
CA VAL A 239 7.93 -1.43 7.48
C VAL A 239 8.82 -2.21 6.50
N VAL A 240 8.43 -3.44 6.14
CA VAL A 240 9.17 -4.26 5.16
C VAL A 240 9.25 -3.57 3.79
N TYR A 241 8.16 -2.98 3.32
CA TYR A 241 8.13 -2.26 2.04
C TYR A 241 8.94 -0.97 2.08
N ALA A 242 8.97 -0.26 3.21
CA ALA A 242 9.90 0.87 3.39
C ALA A 242 11.36 0.40 3.33
N TYR A 243 11.69 -0.74 3.94
CA TYR A 243 13.02 -1.35 3.86
C TYR A 243 13.39 -1.75 2.42
N MET A 244 12.48 -2.40 1.69
CA MET A 244 12.68 -2.75 0.28
C MET A 244 12.89 -1.51 -0.59
N TYR A 245 12.13 -0.45 -0.35
CA TYR A 245 12.33 0.83 -1.03
C TYR A 245 13.76 1.35 -0.79
N GLU A 246 14.21 1.40 0.47
CA GLU A 246 15.55 1.90 0.84
C GLU A 246 16.63 1.06 0.15
N LYS A 247 16.52 -0.27 0.20
CA LYS A 247 17.54 -1.19 -0.32
C LYS A 247 17.64 -1.21 -1.85
N TYR A 248 16.52 -0.98 -2.56
CA TYR A 248 16.44 -1.02 -4.02
C TYR A 248 16.48 0.36 -4.68
N GLY A 249 16.44 1.45 -3.89
CA GLY A 249 16.43 2.83 -4.39
C GLY A 249 15.25 3.17 -5.29
N SER A 250 14.17 2.38 -5.23
CA SER A 250 13.06 2.49 -6.18
C SER A 250 11.73 2.05 -5.60
N VAL A 251 10.67 2.84 -5.88
CA VAL A 251 9.28 2.49 -5.58
C VAL A 251 8.81 1.23 -6.33
N LYS A 252 9.50 0.81 -7.39
CA LYS A 252 9.17 -0.40 -8.15
C LYS A 252 9.28 -1.67 -7.30
N ALA A 253 10.27 -1.74 -6.40
CA ALA A 253 10.47 -2.90 -5.55
C ALA A 253 9.30 -3.14 -4.59
N PRO A 254 8.87 -2.17 -3.75
CA PRO A 254 7.69 -2.36 -2.91
C PRO A 254 6.38 -2.48 -3.71
N ILE A 255 6.22 -1.80 -4.86
CA ILE A 255 5.05 -2.02 -5.74
C ILE A 255 4.97 -3.48 -6.14
N PHE A 256 6.05 -4.04 -6.67
CA PHE A 256 6.08 -5.44 -7.09
C PHE A 256 5.86 -6.40 -5.92
N ALA A 257 6.51 -6.12 -4.78
CA ALA A 257 6.34 -6.88 -3.55
C ALA A 257 4.88 -6.93 -3.08
N HIS A 258 4.19 -5.80 -3.11
CA HIS A 258 2.81 -5.65 -2.68
C HIS A 258 1.84 -6.31 -3.69
N MET A 259 2.08 -6.15 -4.99
CA MET A 259 1.31 -6.87 -6.02
C MET A 259 1.41 -8.38 -5.87
N VAL A 260 2.61 -8.93 -5.64
CA VAL A 260 2.80 -10.37 -5.42
C VAL A 260 2.02 -10.83 -4.18
N ALA A 261 2.14 -10.11 -3.07
CA ALA A 261 1.41 -10.45 -1.84
C ALA A 261 -0.11 -10.45 -2.05
N ASN A 262 -0.66 -9.40 -2.67
CA ASN A 262 -2.11 -9.29 -2.87
C ASN A 262 -2.63 -10.27 -3.91
N LEU A 263 -1.92 -10.51 -5.01
CA LEU A 263 -2.31 -11.53 -5.98
C LEU A 263 -2.35 -12.92 -5.33
N ILE A 264 -1.34 -13.28 -4.54
CA ILE A 264 -1.35 -14.53 -3.77
C ILE A 264 -2.54 -14.57 -2.83
N SER A 265 -2.84 -13.48 -2.11
CA SER A 265 -3.98 -13.42 -1.19
C SER A 265 -5.31 -13.61 -1.92
N VAL A 266 -5.51 -12.96 -3.09
CA VAL A 266 -6.69 -13.12 -3.95
C VAL A 266 -6.83 -14.57 -4.40
N PHE A 267 -5.78 -15.17 -4.97
CA PHE A 267 -5.82 -16.55 -5.45
C PHE A 267 -6.02 -17.56 -4.31
N ALA A 268 -5.29 -17.40 -3.21
CA ALA A 268 -5.38 -18.28 -2.05
C ALA A 268 -6.76 -18.21 -1.39
N THR A 269 -7.38 -17.04 -1.36
CA THR A 269 -8.76 -16.88 -0.87
C THR A 269 -9.76 -17.53 -1.83
N HIS A 270 -9.67 -17.24 -3.14
CA HIS A 270 -10.58 -17.78 -4.15
C HIS A 270 -10.59 -19.31 -4.19
N TYR A 271 -9.42 -19.95 -4.05
CA TYR A 271 -9.27 -21.41 -4.06
C TYR A 271 -9.30 -22.04 -2.66
N ASN A 272 -9.69 -21.30 -1.61
CA ASN A 272 -9.78 -21.77 -0.22
C ASN A 272 -8.48 -22.38 0.33
N TRP A 273 -7.31 -21.88 -0.10
CA TRP A 273 -6.03 -22.35 0.38
C TRP A 273 -5.83 -22.05 1.86
N PHE A 274 -6.21 -20.85 2.32
CA PHE A 274 -6.12 -20.49 3.74
C PHE A 274 -6.97 -21.41 4.62
N GLU A 275 -8.21 -21.70 4.21
CA GLU A 275 -9.07 -22.65 4.91
C GLU A 275 -8.49 -24.08 4.87
N TRP A 276 -7.99 -24.51 3.70
CA TRP A 276 -7.36 -25.82 3.54
C TRP A 276 -6.13 -25.98 4.45
N MET A 277 -5.33 -24.92 4.63
CA MET A 277 -4.23 -24.91 5.59
C MET A 277 -4.76 -25.02 7.02
N ALA A 278 -5.75 -24.20 7.38
CA ALA A 278 -6.32 -24.11 8.73
C ALA A 278 -7.02 -25.39 9.20
N LYS A 279 -7.56 -26.21 8.29
CA LYS A 279 -8.24 -27.49 8.62
C LYS A 279 -7.36 -28.50 9.36
N ASN A 280 -6.04 -28.40 9.27
CA ASN A 280 -5.13 -29.29 9.98
C ASN A 280 -4.06 -28.46 10.72
N PRO A 281 -4.02 -28.46 12.06
CA PRO A 281 -3.06 -27.68 12.84
C PRO A 281 -1.59 -27.95 12.47
N MET A 282 -1.24 -29.20 12.16
CA MET A 282 0.11 -29.55 11.74
C MET A 282 0.46 -28.95 10.38
N ARG A 283 -0.49 -28.93 9.44
CA ARG A 283 -0.30 -28.38 8.09
C ARG A 283 -0.05 -26.88 8.13
N ILE A 284 -0.94 -26.12 8.78
CA ILE A 284 -0.76 -24.66 8.91
C ILE A 284 0.52 -24.35 9.68
N GLY A 285 0.85 -25.13 10.72
CA GLY A 285 2.11 -25.00 11.47
C GLY A 285 3.35 -25.19 10.59
N ILE A 286 3.44 -26.30 9.86
CA ILE A 286 4.57 -26.60 8.96
C ILE A 286 4.72 -25.52 7.89
N ILE A 287 3.63 -25.13 7.22
CA ILE A 287 3.70 -24.10 6.17
C ILE A 287 4.15 -22.76 6.74
N THR A 288 3.68 -22.40 7.95
CA THR A 288 4.10 -21.17 8.63
C THR A 288 5.58 -21.17 8.95
N VAL A 289 6.11 -22.28 9.48
CA VAL A 289 7.55 -22.44 9.76
C VAL A 289 8.36 -22.34 8.47
N LEU A 290 7.95 -23.04 7.40
CA LEU A 290 8.61 -22.95 6.09
C LEU A 290 8.62 -21.53 5.54
N CYS A 291 7.50 -20.80 5.64
CA CYS A 291 7.44 -19.39 5.26
C CYS A 291 8.40 -18.54 6.09
N GLY A 292 8.47 -18.76 7.40
CA GLY A 292 9.42 -18.07 8.29
C GLY A 292 10.87 -18.34 7.93
N THR A 293 11.22 -19.60 7.65
CA THR A 293 12.58 -19.99 7.24
C THR A 293 12.96 -19.36 5.91
N ILE A 294 12.14 -19.54 4.87
CA ILE A 294 12.41 -19.00 3.53
C ILE A 294 12.45 -17.46 3.56
N GLY A 295 11.49 -16.83 4.24
CA GLY A 295 11.44 -15.38 4.39
C GLY A 295 12.68 -14.82 5.09
N SER A 296 13.13 -15.46 6.18
CA SER A 296 14.36 -15.07 6.89
C SER A 296 15.60 -15.24 6.01
N SER A 297 15.71 -16.35 5.27
CA SER A 297 16.81 -16.56 4.31
C SER A 297 16.82 -15.50 3.21
N MET A 298 15.66 -15.17 2.64
CA MET A 298 15.54 -14.13 1.61
C MET A 298 15.85 -12.74 2.16
N TYR A 299 15.45 -12.44 3.40
CA TYR A 299 15.81 -11.20 4.07
C TYR A 299 17.34 -11.06 4.26
N VAL A 300 18.01 -12.09 4.79
CA VAL A 300 19.48 -12.10 4.93
C VAL A 300 20.17 -11.97 3.57
N TRP A 301 19.65 -12.65 2.55
CA TRP A 301 20.18 -12.53 1.20
C TRP A 301 20.01 -11.11 0.64
N MET A 302 18.85 -10.50 0.88
CA MET A 302 18.55 -9.13 0.50
C MET A 302 19.45 -8.11 1.21
N GLN A 303 19.87 -8.37 2.45
CA GLN A 303 20.85 -7.51 3.15
C GLN A 303 22.19 -7.42 2.40
N ARG A 304 22.58 -8.46 1.65
CA ARG A 304 23.82 -8.47 0.86
C ARG A 304 23.75 -7.63 -0.42
N ILE A 305 22.58 -7.11 -0.78
CA ILE A 305 22.37 -6.27 -1.96
C ILE A 305 22.84 -4.84 -1.67
N ASP A 306 24.12 -4.53 -1.87
CA ASP A 306 24.63 -3.16 -1.69
C ASP A 306 24.52 -2.33 -2.97
N GLU A 307 23.37 -1.70 -3.15
CA GLU A 307 23.10 -0.70 -4.20
C GLU A 307 23.41 0.71 -3.69
N LYS A 308 24.66 0.96 -3.25
CA LYS A 308 25.07 2.29 -2.75
C LYS A 308 24.99 3.34 -3.88
N PRO A 309 24.77 4.63 -3.57
CA PRO A 309 24.82 5.70 -4.57
C PRO A 309 26.22 5.76 -5.19
N ASP A 310 26.30 5.95 -6.51
CA ASP A 310 27.57 6.29 -7.16
C ASP A 310 27.97 7.70 -6.69
N HIS A 311 29.07 7.82 -5.93
CA HIS A 311 29.66 9.12 -5.62
C HIS A 311 30.53 9.55 -6.80
N PRO A 312 30.19 10.60 -7.56
CA PRO A 312 31.16 11.20 -8.46
C PRO A 312 32.23 11.85 -7.58
N ASN A 313 33.47 11.34 -7.68
CA ASN A 313 34.68 11.73 -6.97
C ASN A 313 34.86 11.14 -5.55
N LYS A 314 35.41 9.92 -5.50
CA LYS A 314 36.62 9.75 -4.69
C LYS A 314 37.80 9.92 -5.64
N PRO A 315 38.64 10.96 -5.50
CA PRO A 315 39.96 10.93 -6.12
C PRO A 315 40.67 9.65 -5.65
N GLU A 316 41.47 9.04 -6.52
CA GLU A 316 42.35 7.88 -6.26
C GLU A 316 43.39 8.10 -5.13
N GLN A 317 43.20 9.06 -4.22
CA GLN A 317 44.16 9.41 -3.18
C GLN A 317 44.11 8.50 -1.95
N THR A 318 43.05 7.71 -1.74
CA THR A 318 43.00 6.79 -0.59
C THR A 318 43.78 5.49 -0.77
N LEU A 319 44.23 5.14 -1.97
CA LEU A 319 45.08 3.94 -2.18
C LEU A 319 46.58 4.23 -2.01
N HIS A 320 47.00 5.49 -2.06
CA HIS A 320 48.41 5.86 -1.86
C HIS A 320 48.77 6.20 -0.41
N GLN A 321 47.78 6.51 0.45
CA GLN A 321 48.05 6.89 1.84
C GLN A 321 48.12 5.69 2.80
N GLU A 322 47.46 4.56 2.47
CA GLU A 322 47.59 3.31 3.26
C GLU A 322 48.91 2.55 3.02
N ASN A 323 49.61 2.81 1.90
CA ASN A 323 50.91 2.18 1.62
C ASN A 323 52.11 2.93 2.24
N LEU A 324 51.92 4.16 2.73
CA LEU A 324 52.99 4.95 3.35
C LEU A 324 53.03 4.81 4.88
N THR A 325 51.92 4.43 5.52
CA THR A 325 51.85 4.20 6.97
C THR A 325 52.18 2.76 7.39
N SER A 326 52.43 1.86 6.43
CA SER A 326 52.89 0.49 6.67
C SER A 326 54.40 0.29 6.47
N GLN A 327 55.16 1.37 6.31
CA GLN A 327 56.63 1.34 6.17
C GLN A 327 57.39 2.23 7.19
N GLU A 328 56.74 2.67 8.27
CA GLU A 328 57.43 3.28 9.43
C GLU A 328 57.35 2.40 10.68
#